data_AF-A0A925HB21-F1
#
_entry.id   AF-A0A925HB21-F1
#
_cell.length_a   1.000
_cell.length_b   1.000
_cell.length_c   1.000
_cell.angle_alpha   90.00
_cell.angle_beta   90.00
_cell.angle_gamma   90.00
#
_symmetry.space_group_name_H-M   'P 1'
#
loop_
_entity.id
_entity.type
_entity.pdbx_description
1 polymer ?
#
loop_
_entity_poly.entity_id
_entity_poly.type
_entity_poly.pdbx_seq_one_letter_code
_entity_poly.pdbx_strand_id
1 'polypeptide(L)'
;MMTTRSKADSLLGRWLQVATEDETVPGEIMTLTFTGDGKLVYCARKDGVAQIINLVYEVAGDTIISDQPSEPRIDHTKFWFETDDSLVLEYDGIPTWFRREQ
;
A
#
# COMPACT_ATOMS: atom_id res chain seq x y z
N MET A 1 1.19 -3.99 30.23
CA MET A 1 0.35 -3.15 29.36
C MET A 1 0.67 -3.53 27.93
N MET A 2 -0.29 -4.09 27.19
CA MET A 2 -0.15 -4.25 25.75
C MET A 2 -0.54 -2.91 25.11
N THR A 3 0.41 -2.21 24.51
CA THR A 3 0.17 -0.99 23.74
C THR A 3 -0.49 -1.40 22.42
N THR A 4 -1.74 -1.01 22.20
CA THR A 4 -2.37 -1.16 20.89
C THR A 4 -1.61 -0.30 19.89
N ARG A 5 -1.05 -0.93 18.84
CA ARG A 5 -0.34 -0.25 17.76
C ARG A 5 -1.33 0.60 16.96
N SER A 6 -0.96 1.82 16.57
CA SER A 6 -1.83 2.64 15.71
C SER A 6 -1.92 2.02 14.31
N LYS A 7 -3.00 2.29 13.55
CA LYS A 7 -3.11 1.80 12.17
C LYS A 7 -1.95 2.26 11.29
N ALA A 8 -1.47 3.51 11.49
CA ALA A 8 -0.30 4.04 10.81
C ALA A 8 0.97 3.24 11.12
N ASP A 9 1.20 2.94 12.40
CA ASP A 9 2.34 2.11 12.80
C ASP A 9 2.24 0.70 12.24
N SER A 10 1.02 0.14 12.12
CA SER A 10 0.78 -1.19 11.53
C SER A 10 1.06 -1.24 10.03
N LEU A 11 0.95 -0.13 9.30
CA LEU A 11 1.32 -0.07 7.87
C LEU A 11 2.83 -0.16 7.64
N LEU A 12 3.65 0.25 8.60
CA LEU A 12 5.11 0.33 8.42
C LEU A 12 5.72 -1.00 7.97
N GLY A 13 6.68 -0.91 7.05
CA GLY A 13 7.37 -2.05 6.46
C GLY A 13 6.95 -2.29 5.01
N ARG A 14 7.33 -3.48 4.53
CA ARG A 14 7.18 -3.87 3.13
C ARG A 14 6.04 -4.88 2.96
N TRP A 15 5.31 -4.73 1.88
CA TRP A 15 4.13 -5.53 1.56
C TRP A 15 4.20 -6.01 0.11
N LEU A 16 3.80 -7.26 -0.11
CA LEU A 16 3.77 -7.92 -1.40
C LEU A 16 2.32 -8.21 -1.79
N GLN A 17 1.91 -7.78 -2.97
CA GLN A 17 0.59 -8.12 -3.52
C GLN A 17 0.48 -9.64 -3.69
N VAL A 18 -0.63 -10.21 -3.22
CA VAL A 18 -0.91 -11.65 -3.31
C VAL A 18 -2.21 -11.96 -4.05
N ALA A 19 -3.14 -11.01 -4.11
CA ALA A 19 -4.39 -11.13 -4.86
C ALA A 19 -4.95 -9.75 -5.22
N THR A 20 -5.75 -9.69 -6.28
CA THR A 20 -6.58 -8.54 -6.63
C THR A 20 -7.83 -9.02 -7.37
N GLU A 21 -8.93 -8.31 -7.23
CA GLU A 21 -10.13 -8.49 -8.07
C GLU A 21 -10.02 -7.73 -9.40
N ASP A 22 -8.95 -6.96 -9.61
CA ASP A 22 -8.69 -6.31 -10.88
C ASP A 22 -8.18 -7.31 -11.94
N GLU A 23 -9.09 -7.73 -12.81
CA GLU A 23 -8.80 -8.64 -13.91
C GLU A 23 -7.96 -8.00 -15.04
N THR A 24 -7.74 -6.67 -15.00
CA THR A 24 -7.02 -5.94 -16.06
C THR A 24 -5.50 -5.97 -15.91
N VAL A 25 -4.99 -6.41 -14.76
CA VAL A 25 -3.55 -6.44 -14.45
C VAL A 25 -3.01 -7.86 -14.20
N PRO A 26 -3.20 -8.82 -15.14
CA PRO A 26 -2.66 -10.17 -14.95
C PRO A 26 -1.13 -10.17 -15.00
N GLY A 27 -0.50 -10.71 -13.95
CA GLY A 27 0.94 -11.02 -13.92
C GLY A 27 1.87 -9.89 -13.43
N GLU A 28 1.33 -8.73 -13.03
CA GLU A 28 2.11 -7.69 -12.39
C GLU A 28 2.19 -7.95 -10.89
N ILE A 29 3.40 -8.01 -10.35
CA ILE A 29 3.62 -8.13 -8.90
C ILE A 29 3.97 -6.75 -8.39
N MET A 30 3.09 -6.21 -7.53
CA MET A 30 3.33 -4.95 -6.85
C MET A 30 3.89 -5.17 -5.44
N THR A 31 4.83 -4.33 -5.05
CA THR A 31 5.31 -4.23 -3.68
C THR A 31 5.17 -2.79 -3.18
N LEU A 32 4.77 -2.66 -1.92
CA LEU A 32 4.59 -1.39 -1.24
C LEU A 32 5.59 -1.30 -0.10
N THR A 33 6.12 -0.12 0.17
CA THR A 33 6.95 0.13 1.36
C THR A 33 6.50 1.40 2.03
N PHE A 34 5.97 1.26 3.25
CA PHE A 34 5.61 2.38 4.12
C PHE A 34 6.75 2.62 5.12
N THR A 35 7.10 3.89 5.29
CA THR A 35 8.22 4.32 6.13
C THR A 35 7.74 5.30 7.19
N GLY A 36 8.41 5.31 8.35
CA GLY A 36 8.00 6.12 9.50
C GLY A 36 8.14 7.64 9.27
N ASP A 37 8.85 8.07 8.23
CA ASP A 37 8.97 9.47 7.81
C ASP A 37 7.89 9.90 6.81
N GLY A 38 6.85 9.07 6.59
CA GLY A 38 5.71 9.42 5.76
C GLY A 38 5.93 9.20 4.26
N LYS A 39 6.91 8.37 3.85
CA LYS A 39 7.04 7.96 2.44
C LYS A 39 6.38 6.62 2.17
N LEU A 40 5.76 6.54 1.00
CA LEU A 40 5.18 5.32 0.45
C LEU A 40 5.78 5.07 -0.93
N VAL A 41 6.42 3.92 -1.10
CA VAL A 41 7.03 3.53 -2.38
C VAL A 41 6.24 2.38 -2.98
N TYR A 42 5.71 2.59 -4.17
CA TYR A 42 5.14 1.54 -5.01
C TYR A 42 6.24 1.05 -5.96
N CYS A 43 6.41 -0.26 -6.04
CA CYS A 43 7.27 -0.90 -7.03
C CYS A 43 6.48 -1.99 -7.72
N ALA A 44 6.08 -1.72 -8.96
CA ALA A 44 5.37 -2.64 -9.82
C ALA A 44 6.37 -3.31 -10.78
N ARG A 45 6.31 -4.63 -10.88
CA ARG A 45 7.23 -5.42 -11.72
C ARG A 45 6.43 -6.16 -12.77
N LYS A 46 6.77 -5.91 -14.03
CA LYS A 46 6.22 -6.58 -15.20
C LYS A 46 7.34 -6.88 -16.19
N ASP A 47 7.43 -8.12 -16.66
CA ASP A 47 8.41 -8.57 -17.66
C ASP A 47 9.88 -8.19 -17.34
N GLY A 48 10.25 -8.22 -16.06
CA GLY A 48 11.60 -7.89 -15.59
C GLY A 48 11.91 -6.39 -15.50
N VAL A 49 10.99 -5.52 -15.93
CA VAL A 49 11.07 -4.07 -15.75
C VAL A 49 10.39 -3.69 -14.44
N ALA A 50 11.06 -2.86 -13.64
CA ALA A 50 10.51 -2.30 -12.42
C ALA A 50 10.13 -0.84 -12.65
N GLN A 51 8.85 -0.52 -12.42
CA GLN A 51 8.39 0.86 -12.29
C GLN A 51 8.35 1.23 -10.81
N ILE A 52 8.93 2.37 -10.45
CA ILE A 52 8.96 2.88 -9.08
C ILE A 52 8.20 4.20 -9.03
N ILE A 53 7.22 4.28 -8.13
CA ILE A 53 6.45 5.50 -7.87
C ILE A 53 6.70 5.88 -6.40
N ASN A 54 7.23 7.09 -6.19
CA ASN A 54 7.52 7.61 -4.87
C ASN A 54 6.41 8.59 -4.45
N LEU A 55 5.76 8.27 -3.34
CA LEU A 55 4.69 9.07 -2.76
C LEU A 55 5.06 9.54 -1.35
N VAL A 56 4.41 10.60 -0.93
CA VAL A 56 4.26 10.93 0.50
C VAL A 56 2.87 10.49 0.95
N TYR A 57 2.72 10.11 2.21
CA TYR A 57 1.43 9.68 2.74
C TYR A 57 1.20 10.11 4.19
N GLU A 58 -0.07 10.22 4.53
CA GLU A 58 -0.56 10.28 5.90
C GLU A 58 -1.77 9.35 6.08
N VAL A 59 -2.11 9.04 7.33
CA VAL A 59 -3.26 8.18 7.66
C VAL A 59 -4.32 9.00 8.38
N ALA A 60 -5.51 9.05 7.79
CA ALA A 60 -6.69 9.68 8.35
C ALA A 60 -7.77 8.60 8.61
N GLY A 61 -7.77 8.05 9.83
CA GLY A 61 -8.66 6.95 10.20
C GLY A 61 -8.38 5.69 9.39
N ASP A 62 -9.29 5.37 8.47
CA ASP A 62 -9.27 4.17 7.62
C ASP A 62 -8.85 4.49 6.17
N THR A 63 -8.31 5.70 5.97
CA THR A 63 -7.89 6.21 4.66
C THR A 63 -6.41 6.56 4.70
N ILE A 64 -5.68 6.10 3.69
CA ILE A 64 -4.36 6.63 3.33
C ILE A 64 -4.58 7.80 2.39
N ILE A 65 -4.05 8.96 2.74
CA ILE A 65 -4.00 10.13 1.87
C ILE A 65 -2.58 10.19 1.34
N SER A 66 -2.40 10.07 0.02
CA SER A 66 -1.08 10.12 -0.60
C SER A 66 -0.99 11.18 -1.69
N ASP A 67 0.21 11.73 -1.87
CA ASP A 67 0.55 12.63 -2.97
C ASP A 67 1.76 12.10 -3.71
N GLN A 68 1.84 12.35 -5.02
CA GLN A 68 3.00 12.08 -5.85
C GLN A 68 3.75 13.40 -6.12
N PRO A 69 4.81 13.75 -5.37
CA PRO A 69 5.41 15.10 -5.49
C PRO A 69 6.00 15.41 -6.87
N SER A 70 6.38 14.40 -7.64
CA SER A 70 6.87 14.57 -9.01
C SER A 70 5.78 14.91 -10.02
N GLU A 71 4.51 14.62 -9.71
CA GLU A 71 3.32 14.95 -10.49
C GLU A 71 2.14 15.09 -9.50
N PRO A 72 2.01 16.24 -8.82
CA PRO A 72 1.15 16.38 -7.66
C PRO A 72 -0.30 15.96 -7.93
N ARG A 73 -0.75 14.98 -7.17
CA ARG A 73 -2.06 14.35 -7.28
C ARG A 73 -2.39 13.66 -5.96
N ILE A 74 -3.39 14.19 -5.26
CA ILE A 74 -3.88 13.61 -4.02
C ILE A 74 -4.77 12.42 -4.33
N ASP A 75 -4.43 11.27 -3.75
CA ASP A 75 -5.21 10.04 -3.78
C ASP A 75 -5.69 9.67 -2.38
N HIS A 76 -6.91 9.15 -2.31
CA HIS A 76 -7.51 8.62 -1.10
C HIS A 76 -7.75 7.13 -1.25
N THR A 77 -7.04 6.32 -0.48
CA THR A 77 -7.15 4.85 -0.54
C THR A 77 -7.69 4.34 0.78
N LYS A 78 -8.86 3.70 0.77
CA LYS A 78 -9.32 3.00 1.98
C LYS A 78 -8.46 1.79 2.23
N PHE A 79 -8.25 1.47 3.51
CA PHE A 79 -7.53 0.28 3.89
C PHE A 79 -8.07 -0.36 5.15
N TRP A 80 -7.85 -1.66 5.26
CA TRP A 80 -8.07 -2.42 6.48
C TRP A 80 -7.07 -3.55 6.57
N PHE A 81 -6.91 -4.07 7.79
CA PHE A 81 -6.14 -5.28 8.04
C PHE A 81 -7.12 -6.43 8.28
N GLU A 82 -6.96 -7.54 7.56
CA GLU A 82 -7.68 -8.78 7.88
C GLU A 82 -6.96 -9.55 9.00
N THR A 83 -5.63 -9.44 9.03
CA THR A 83 -4.72 -9.95 10.08
C THR A 83 -3.49 -9.03 10.17
N ASP A 84 -2.62 -9.22 11.16
CA ASP A 84 -1.39 -8.40 11.32
C ASP A 84 -0.45 -8.43 10.09
N ASP A 85 -0.55 -9.50 9.29
CA ASP A 85 0.25 -9.75 8.09
C ASP A 85 -0.56 -9.67 6.79
N SER A 86 -1.84 -9.29 6.85
CA SER A 86 -2.73 -9.11 5.69
C SER A 86 -3.29 -7.69 5.65
N LEU A 87 -2.87 -6.92 4.65
CA LEU A 87 -3.34 -5.57 4.36
C LEU A 87 -4.20 -5.61 3.10
N VAL A 88 -5.34 -4.92 3.14
CA VAL A 88 -6.18 -4.71 1.96
C VAL A 88 -6.22 -3.22 1.66
N LEU A 89 -5.97 -2.87 0.40
CA LEU A 89 -6.16 -1.53 -0.16
C LEU A 89 -7.31 -1.58 -1.17
N GLU A 90 -8.26 -0.66 -1.05
CA GLU A 90 -9.37 -0.52 -2.00
C GLU A 90 -9.04 0.62 -2.98
N TYR A 91 -8.85 0.26 -4.25
CA TYR A 91 -8.66 1.20 -5.36
C TYR A 91 -9.93 1.23 -6.20
N ASP A 92 -10.61 2.39 -6.24
CA ASP A 92 -11.85 2.57 -6.99
C ASP A 92 -12.93 1.49 -6.72
N GLY A 93 -13.01 1.03 -5.46
CA GLY A 93 -13.93 -0.01 -5.03
C GLY A 93 -13.43 -1.45 -5.25
N ILE A 94 -12.23 -1.63 -5.80
CA ILE A 94 -11.61 -2.92 -6.05
C ILE A 94 -10.60 -3.24 -4.95
N PRO A 95 -10.82 -4.29 -4.14
CA PRO A 95 -9.88 -4.71 -3.14
C PRO A 95 -8.64 -5.37 -3.76
N THR A 96 -7.48 -4.99 -3.24
CA THR A 96 -6.18 -5.62 -3.52
C THR A 96 -5.54 -6.04 -2.20
N TRP A 97 -5.15 -7.31 -2.11
CA TRP A 97 -4.59 -7.91 -0.91
C TRP A 97 -3.08 -7.96 -0.97
N PHE A 98 -2.46 -7.64 0.15
CA PHE A 98 -1.03 -7.66 0.34
C PHE A 98 -0.66 -8.45 1.59
N ARG A 99 0.44 -9.18 1.50
CA ARG A 99 1.06 -9.86 2.63
C ARG A 99 2.32 -9.10 3.06
N ARG A 100 2.55 -8.99 4.35
CA ARG A 100 3.81 -8.44 4.89
C ARG A 100 5.01 -9.27 4.43
N GLU A 101 6.07 -8.62 3.94
CA GLU A 101 7.38 -9.24 3.76
C GLU A 101 8.21 -9.08 5.04
N GLN A 102 8.85 -10.17 5.48
CA GLN A 102 9.72 -10.21 6.66
C GLN A 102 11.03 -9.47 6.45
#